data_AF-Q815M8-F1
#
_entry.id   AF-Q815M8-F1
#
_cell.length_a   1.000
_cell.length_b   1.000
_cell.length_c   1.000
_cell.angle_alpha   90.00
_cell.angle_beta   90.00
_cell.angle_gamma   90.00
#
_symmetry.space_group_name_H-M   'P 1'
#
loop_
_entity.id
_entity.type
_entity.pdbx_description
1 polymer ?
#
loop_
_entity_poly.entity_id
_entity_poly.type
_entity_poly.pdbx_seq_one_letter_code
_entity_poly.pdbx_strand_id
1 'polypeptide(L)'
;MATQHSISTGDLIAKIITPMLNKLYLVNQATKGGEGIYKSSNGLNGVSNLAQDFITTLEKLTCRKDLKVTTLLNWSHVLPVRGLLKKQRAWCPSCYEEDLSNQGTTYERLIWNFELVNFCTKHNCYLSSRCPFCNKTNSILTRKSIPGYCSICEKWLGLVKKDYDLLPVDENYVFVGIIEELVSQSNIYRAEKDNLHMNNAIIHYINECFEGEGSRMATELNIPLSTLITWRSGKSLPEIKSLLRICAFLGINITEFLNNERVDYKARSMKNSGIKINDNKERKRHNH
;
A
#
# COMPACT_ATOMS: atom_id res chain seq x y z
N MET A 1 -15.24 -11.43 9.79
CA MET A 1 -16.30 -10.63 10.46
C MET A 1 -17.68 -10.86 9.84
N ALA A 2 -18.03 -10.32 8.67
CA ALA A 2 -19.41 -10.43 8.14
C ALA A 2 -19.91 -11.88 8.02
N THR A 3 -19.12 -12.75 7.38
CA THR A 3 -19.42 -14.19 7.23
C THR A 3 -19.53 -14.95 8.56
N GLN A 4 -18.75 -14.55 9.58
CA GLN A 4 -18.78 -15.15 10.92
C GLN A 4 -20.03 -14.79 11.72
N HIS A 5 -20.70 -13.69 11.35
CA HIS A 5 -21.94 -13.23 11.98
C HIS A 5 -23.17 -13.48 11.08
N SER A 6 -23.05 -14.29 10.03
CA SER A 6 -24.13 -14.61 9.08
C SER A 6 -24.80 -13.38 8.46
N ILE A 7 -24.04 -12.29 8.30
CA ILE A 7 -24.49 -11.05 7.66
C ILE A 7 -23.70 -10.79 6.39
N SER A 8 -24.32 -10.14 5.41
CA SER A 8 -23.59 -9.69 4.23
C SER A 8 -22.64 -8.54 4.59
N THR A 9 -21.51 -8.44 3.87
CA THR A 9 -20.61 -7.27 3.98
C THR A 9 -21.37 -5.97 3.73
N GLY A 10 -22.35 -6.02 2.82
CA GLY A 10 -23.27 -4.93 2.53
C GLY A 10 -24.08 -4.46 3.74
N ASP A 11 -24.71 -5.40 4.44
CA ASP A 11 -25.53 -5.11 5.62
C ASP A 11 -24.69 -4.62 6.79
N LEU A 12 -23.52 -5.26 7.03
CA LEU A 12 -22.58 -4.81 8.05
C LEU A 12 -22.21 -3.33 7.84
N ILE A 13 -21.84 -2.97 6.61
CA ILE A 13 -21.44 -1.58 6.32
C ILE A 13 -22.63 -0.65 6.39
N ALA A 14 -23.74 -0.96 5.72
CA ALA A 14 -24.85 -0.04 5.55
C ALA A 14 -25.69 0.14 6.84
N LYS A 15 -25.93 -0.95 7.57
CA LYS A 15 -26.85 -0.96 8.72
C LYS A 15 -26.16 -0.82 10.07
N ILE A 16 -24.87 -1.17 10.17
CA ILE A 16 -24.14 -1.17 11.45
C ILE A 16 -23.05 -0.08 11.45
N ILE A 17 -22.10 -0.14 10.51
CA ILE A 17 -20.94 0.77 10.51
C ILE A 17 -21.36 2.20 10.12
N THR A 18 -22.10 2.36 9.03
CA THR A 18 -22.42 3.69 8.47
C THR A 18 -23.19 4.59 9.46
N PRO A 19 -24.23 4.11 10.17
CA PRO A 19 -24.91 4.91 11.17
C PRO A 19 -23.98 5.40 12.30
N MET A 20 -22.98 4.59 12.68
CA MET A 20 -22.04 4.92 13.75
C MET A 20 -20.93 5.90 13.33
N LEU A 21 -20.63 6.00 12.03
CA LEU A 21 -19.68 7.00 11.51
C LEU A 21 -20.19 8.44 11.70
N ASN A 22 -21.50 8.62 11.90
CA ASN A 22 -22.17 9.91 12.09
C ASN A 22 -21.81 10.99 11.03
N LYS A 23 -21.54 10.55 9.79
CA LYS A 23 -21.27 11.45 8.66
C LYS A 23 -22.48 11.53 7.74
N LEU A 24 -23.19 12.67 7.78
CA LEU A 24 -24.44 12.88 7.02
C LEU A 24 -24.33 12.50 5.54
N TYR A 25 -23.20 12.78 4.88
CA TYR A 25 -23.02 12.42 3.46
C TYR A 25 -22.95 10.91 3.22
N LEU A 26 -22.40 10.12 4.16
CA LEU A 26 -22.34 8.66 4.07
C LEU A 26 -23.70 8.03 4.40
N VAL A 27 -24.36 8.55 5.44
CA VAL A 27 -25.71 8.12 5.83
C VAL A 27 -26.69 8.34 4.69
N ASN A 28 -26.69 9.52 4.08
CA ASN A 28 -27.57 9.85 2.94
C ASN A 28 -27.31 9.00 1.70
N GLN A 29 -26.08 8.52 1.50
CA GLN A 29 -25.76 7.61 0.41
C GLN A 29 -26.18 6.18 0.73
N ALA A 30 -25.99 5.71 1.96
CA ALA A 30 -26.38 4.36 2.37
C ALA A 30 -27.91 4.17 2.37
N THR A 31 -28.68 5.16 2.86
CA THR A 31 -30.16 5.10 2.89
C THR A 31 -30.79 5.08 1.51
N LYS A 32 -30.15 5.73 0.52
CA LYS A 32 -30.59 5.72 -0.89
C LYS A 32 -30.10 4.51 -1.68
N GLY A 33 -29.49 3.51 -1.02
CA GLY A 33 -28.91 2.36 -1.69
C GLY A 33 -27.68 2.70 -2.56
N GLY A 34 -27.03 3.84 -2.32
CA GLY A 34 -25.84 4.28 -3.03
C GLY A 34 -24.59 3.45 -2.76
N GLU A 35 -23.61 3.60 -3.65
CA GLU A 35 -22.34 2.86 -3.62
C GLU A 35 -21.16 3.67 -3.08
N GLY A 36 -21.34 4.90 -2.59
CA GLY A 36 -20.19 5.80 -2.45
C GLY A 36 -19.16 5.40 -1.38
N ILE A 37 -19.51 4.66 -0.33
CA ILE A 37 -18.52 4.02 0.58
C ILE A 37 -17.66 3.01 -0.19
N TYR A 38 -18.28 2.24 -1.09
CA TYR A 38 -17.60 1.23 -1.90
C TYR A 38 -16.71 1.85 -2.98
N LYS A 39 -17.11 3.01 -3.51
CA LYS A 39 -16.32 3.75 -4.53
C LYS A 39 -14.98 4.27 -4.01
N SER A 40 -14.88 4.57 -2.72
CA SER A 40 -13.65 5.03 -2.06
C SER A 40 -13.08 4.02 -1.07
N SER A 41 -13.42 2.74 -1.25
CA SER A 41 -13.07 1.66 -0.31
C SER A 41 -11.57 1.39 -0.23
N ASN A 42 -10.78 1.80 -1.22
CA ASN A 42 -9.32 1.74 -1.13
C ASN A 42 -8.78 2.52 0.06
N GLY A 43 -9.42 3.64 0.41
CA GLY A 43 -9.00 4.50 1.51
C GLY A 43 -9.15 3.87 2.90
N LEU A 44 -9.89 2.74 3.03
CA LEU A 44 -10.14 2.07 4.32
C LEU A 44 -8.88 1.47 4.94
N ASN A 45 -7.98 0.94 4.11
CA ASN A 45 -6.69 0.38 4.54
C ASN A 45 -5.55 1.41 4.48
N GLY A 46 -5.86 2.65 4.11
CA GLY A 46 -4.88 3.71 3.88
C GLY A 46 -4.57 4.55 5.11
N VAL A 47 -4.11 5.77 4.82
CA VAL A 47 -3.64 6.75 5.82
C VAL A 47 -4.61 7.90 6.07
N SER A 48 -5.83 7.80 5.53
CA SER A 48 -6.80 8.90 5.53
C SER A 48 -7.63 8.96 6.81
N ASN A 49 -8.27 10.11 7.06
CA ASN A 49 -9.25 10.25 8.15
C ASN A 49 -10.40 9.23 8.03
N LEU A 50 -10.76 8.83 6.80
CA LEU A 50 -11.77 7.78 6.60
C LEU A 50 -11.31 6.44 7.20
N ALA A 51 -10.04 6.08 7.06
CA ALA A 51 -9.48 4.88 7.69
C ALA A 51 -9.57 4.98 9.22
N GLN A 52 -9.18 6.13 9.80
CA GLN A 52 -9.28 6.38 11.24
C GLN A 52 -10.72 6.26 11.75
N ASP A 53 -11.69 6.83 11.05
CA ASP A 53 -13.11 6.75 11.44
C ASP A 53 -13.62 5.30 11.43
N PHE A 54 -13.26 4.54 10.39
CA PHE A 54 -13.64 3.12 10.28
C PHE A 54 -12.98 2.28 11.37
N ILE A 55 -11.69 2.46 11.63
CA ILE A 55 -10.97 1.74 12.69
C ILE A 55 -11.62 2.05 14.03
N THR A 56 -11.82 3.32 14.37
CA THR A 56 -12.45 3.74 15.63
C THR A 56 -13.84 3.13 15.80
N THR A 57 -14.61 3.06 14.71
CA THR A 57 -15.95 2.47 14.73
C THR A 57 -15.91 0.95 14.91
N LEU A 58 -15.03 0.27 14.19
CA LEU A 58 -14.87 -1.19 14.27
C LEU A 58 -14.30 -1.61 15.63
N GLU A 59 -13.36 -0.87 16.20
CA GLU A 59 -12.80 -1.12 17.53
C GLU A 59 -13.88 -1.00 18.62
N LYS A 60 -14.77 0.00 18.52
CA LYS A 60 -15.94 0.11 19.40
C LYS A 60 -16.91 -1.07 19.24
N LEU A 61 -17.17 -1.51 18.01
CA LEU A 61 -18.10 -2.60 17.71
C LEU A 61 -17.57 -3.98 18.11
N THR A 62 -16.26 -4.19 17.99
CA THR A 62 -15.60 -5.49 18.20
C THR A 62 -14.89 -5.60 19.54
N CYS A 63 -14.83 -4.51 20.31
CA CYS A 63 -14.02 -4.36 21.52
C CYS A 63 -12.52 -4.64 21.31
N ARG A 64 -12.05 -4.67 20.05
CA ARG A 64 -10.63 -4.80 19.69
C ARG A 64 -9.94 -3.44 19.80
N LYS A 65 -8.61 -3.45 19.98
CA LYS A 65 -7.77 -2.23 20.06
C LYS A 65 -6.55 -2.27 19.15
N ASP A 66 -6.44 -3.34 18.37
CA ASP A 66 -5.32 -3.70 17.51
C ASP A 66 -5.73 -3.67 16.03
N LEU A 67 -6.87 -3.03 15.68
CA LEU A 67 -7.25 -2.90 14.26
C LEU A 67 -6.42 -1.84 13.55
N LYS A 68 -5.87 -0.87 14.29
CA LYS A 68 -4.95 0.11 13.70
C LYS A 68 -3.74 -0.54 13.03
N VAL A 69 -3.13 -1.56 13.66
CA VAL A 69 -1.93 -2.26 13.16
C VAL A 69 -2.20 -3.16 11.95
N THR A 70 -3.47 -3.45 11.63
CA THR A 70 -3.84 -4.22 10.43
C THR A 70 -4.07 -3.35 9.20
N THR A 71 -3.78 -2.05 9.30
CA THR A 71 -3.93 -1.03 8.24
C THR A 71 -2.65 -0.21 8.10
N LEU A 72 -2.62 0.73 7.16
CA LEU A 72 -1.50 1.67 7.02
C LEU A 72 -1.59 2.90 7.94
N LEU A 73 -2.58 2.97 8.84
CA LEU A 73 -2.83 4.18 9.60
C LEU A 73 -1.68 4.58 10.56
N ASN A 74 -0.89 3.62 11.02
CA ASN A 74 0.34 3.86 11.78
C ASN A 74 1.41 4.64 10.99
N TRP A 75 1.29 4.70 9.67
CA TRP A 75 2.24 5.31 8.76
C TRP A 75 1.71 6.62 8.16
N SER A 76 0.64 7.20 8.72
CA SER A 76 -0.06 8.34 8.13
C SER A 76 0.73 9.64 8.07
N HIS A 77 1.73 9.79 8.93
CA HIS A 77 2.67 10.92 8.95
C HIS A 77 3.82 10.77 7.96
N VAL A 78 4.01 9.60 7.35
CA VAL A 78 5.17 9.31 6.47
C VAL A 78 4.79 8.84 5.07
N LEU A 79 3.62 8.22 4.89
CA LEU A 79 3.16 7.78 3.57
C LEU A 79 2.21 8.79 2.94
N PRO A 80 2.30 9.01 1.61
CA PRO A 80 1.39 9.89 0.90
C PRO A 80 0.01 9.24 0.74
N VAL A 81 -1.04 10.06 0.61
CA VAL A 81 -2.39 9.56 0.27
C VAL A 81 -2.48 9.18 -1.21
N ARG A 82 -1.91 10.00 -2.10
CA ARG A 82 -2.03 9.82 -3.56
C ARG A 82 -0.99 8.82 -4.06
N GLY A 83 -1.41 7.92 -4.95
CA GLY A 83 -0.53 6.93 -5.56
C GLY A 83 -0.07 5.79 -4.63
N LEU A 84 -0.53 5.77 -3.37
CA LEU A 84 -0.17 4.71 -2.42
C LEU A 84 -0.93 3.42 -2.70
N LEU A 85 -2.26 3.52 -2.89
CA LEU A 85 -3.15 2.35 -2.95
C LEU A 85 -3.80 2.19 -4.32
N LYS A 86 -3.97 0.92 -4.71
CA LYS A 86 -4.73 0.49 -5.87
C LYS A 86 -6.16 0.99 -5.80
N LYS A 87 -6.76 1.16 -6.97
CA LYS A 87 -8.20 1.46 -7.12
C LYS A 87 -9.04 0.20 -7.27
N GLN A 88 -8.45 -0.86 -7.79
CA GLN A 88 -9.10 -2.14 -8.07
C GLN A 88 -8.48 -3.24 -7.19
N ARG A 89 -9.28 -4.27 -6.89
CA ARG A 89 -8.82 -5.42 -6.13
C ARG A 89 -7.76 -6.19 -6.92
N ALA A 90 -6.70 -6.57 -6.22
CA ALA A 90 -5.68 -7.50 -6.70
C ALA A 90 -5.49 -8.61 -5.67
N TRP A 91 -5.10 -9.81 -6.12
CA TRP A 91 -4.87 -10.95 -5.23
C TRP A 91 -3.89 -11.95 -5.84
N CYS A 92 -3.28 -12.77 -4.99
CA CYS A 92 -2.55 -13.96 -5.45
C CYS A 92 -3.48 -15.18 -5.32
N PRO A 93 -3.78 -15.91 -6.42
CA PRO A 93 -4.59 -17.12 -6.37
C PRO A 93 -4.00 -18.19 -5.44
N SER A 94 -2.69 -18.42 -5.51
CA SER A 94 -1.99 -19.42 -4.69
C SER A 94 -2.07 -19.12 -3.20
N CYS A 95 -2.00 -17.83 -2.81
CA CYS A 95 -2.22 -17.42 -1.43
C CYS A 95 -3.63 -17.74 -0.91
N TYR A 96 -4.66 -17.52 -1.73
CA TYR A 96 -6.02 -17.91 -1.32
C TYR A 96 -6.17 -19.41 -1.23
N GLU A 97 -5.63 -20.16 -2.20
CA GLU A 97 -5.71 -21.62 -2.21
C GLU A 97 -5.02 -22.23 -0.98
N GLU A 98 -3.87 -21.66 -0.59
CA GLU A 98 -3.16 -22.05 0.62
C GLU A 98 -3.97 -21.73 1.89
N ASP A 99 -4.60 -20.55 1.97
CA ASP A 99 -5.46 -20.19 3.11
C ASP A 99 -6.62 -21.19 3.26
N LEU A 100 -7.24 -21.58 2.15
CA LEU A 100 -8.35 -22.55 2.12
C LEU A 100 -7.88 -23.96 2.51
N SER A 101 -6.75 -24.40 1.95
CA SER A 101 -6.21 -25.75 2.17
C SER A 101 -5.76 -25.97 3.61
N ASN A 102 -5.19 -24.93 4.25
CA ASN A 102 -4.69 -25.00 5.62
C ASN A 102 -5.80 -24.88 6.68
N GLN A 103 -7.08 -24.92 6.29
CA GLN A 103 -8.23 -24.60 7.15
C GLN A 103 -8.10 -23.23 7.85
N GLY A 104 -7.29 -22.34 7.26
CA GLY A 104 -7.06 -21.01 7.76
C GLY A 104 -8.24 -20.10 7.44
N THR A 105 -8.29 -18.94 8.11
CA THR A 105 -9.21 -17.88 7.69
C THR A 105 -8.69 -17.28 6.40
N THR A 106 -9.45 -17.35 5.30
CA THR A 106 -9.13 -16.59 4.08
C THR A 106 -9.31 -15.10 4.32
N TYR A 107 -8.30 -14.30 3.99
CA TYR A 107 -8.33 -12.85 4.17
C TYR A 107 -7.68 -12.09 3.02
N GLU A 108 -8.05 -10.81 2.91
CA GLU A 108 -7.39 -9.87 2.00
C GLU A 108 -6.07 -9.41 2.63
N ARG A 109 -4.93 -9.73 2.01
CA ARG A 109 -3.62 -9.32 2.53
C ARG A 109 -3.42 -7.82 2.29
N LEU A 110 -2.94 -7.10 3.31
CA LEU A 110 -2.75 -5.64 3.25
C LEU A 110 -1.85 -5.23 2.08
N ILE A 111 -0.76 -5.96 1.86
CA ILE A 111 0.23 -5.67 0.82
C ILE A 111 -0.35 -5.60 -0.60
N TRP A 112 -1.39 -6.39 -0.92
CA TRP A 112 -2.00 -6.37 -2.25
C TRP A 112 -2.70 -5.04 -2.59
N ASN A 113 -2.96 -4.20 -1.58
CA ASN A 113 -3.58 -2.91 -1.78
C ASN A 113 -2.59 -1.85 -2.30
N PHE A 114 -1.28 -2.06 -2.23
CA PHE A 114 -0.29 -1.08 -2.68
C PHE A 114 -0.25 -0.98 -4.20
N GLU A 115 -0.24 0.24 -4.74
CA GLU A 115 -0.23 0.47 -6.19
C GLU A 115 0.95 -0.22 -6.89
N LEU A 116 2.13 -0.19 -6.27
CA LEU A 116 3.38 -0.74 -6.82
C LEU A 116 3.51 -2.27 -6.71
N VAL A 117 2.70 -2.92 -5.88
CA VAL A 117 2.77 -4.38 -5.69
C VAL A 117 1.97 -5.06 -6.79
N ASN A 118 2.65 -5.68 -7.75
CA ASN A 118 2.03 -6.34 -8.90
C ASN A 118 2.28 -7.85 -8.95
N PHE A 119 3.08 -8.38 -8.03
CA PHE A 119 3.37 -9.79 -7.87
C PHE A 119 3.41 -10.16 -6.39
N CYS A 120 3.34 -11.46 -6.12
CA CYS A 120 3.53 -12.05 -4.81
C CYS A 120 4.92 -12.68 -4.75
N THR A 121 5.74 -12.28 -3.78
CA THR A 121 7.07 -12.87 -3.57
C THR A 121 6.99 -14.28 -3.00
N LYS A 122 5.97 -14.58 -2.18
CA LYS A 122 5.77 -15.90 -1.58
C LYS A 122 5.59 -17.00 -2.64
N HIS A 123 4.80 -16.72 -3.68
CA HIS A 123 4.48 -17.68 -4.74
C HIS A 123 5.13 -17.35 -6.08
N ASN A 124 5.96 -16.31 -6.13
CA ASN A 124 6.66 -15.81 -7.33
C ASN A 124 5.75 -15.72 -8.56
N CYS A 125 4.59 -15.07 -8.42
CA CYS A 125 3.61 -14.92 -9.49
C CYS A 125 2.99 -13.53 -9.53
N TYR A 126 2.53 -13.09 -10.70
CA TYR A 126 1.76 -11.85 -10.80
C TYR A 126 0.45 -11.92 -10.01
N LEU A 127 0.06 -10.78 -9.42
CA LEU A 127 -1.25 -10.63 -8.81
C LEU A 127 -2.32 -10.57 -9.91
N SER A 128 -3.39 -11.33 -9.72
CA SER A 128 -4.58 -11.26 -10.55
C SER A 128 -5.42 -10.04 -10.20
N SER A 129 -5.98 -9.37 -11.22
CA SER A 129 -6.92 -8.24 -11.06
C SER A 129 -8.27 -8.48 -11.77
N ARG A 130 -8.38 -9.59 -12.52
CA ARG A 130 -9.56 -9.99 -13.28
C ARG A 130 -9.97 -11.40 -12.88
N CYS A 131 -11.27 -11.61 -12.74
CA CYS A 131 -11.81 -12.93 -12.42
C CYS A 131 -11.59 -13.89 -13.60
N PRO A 132 -11.02 -15.10 -13.39
CA PRO A 132 -10.76 -16.03 -14.48
C PRO A 132 -12.04 -16.62 -15.11
N PHE A 133 -13.20 -16.49 -14.45
CA PHE A 133 -14.46 -17.05 -14.94
C PHE A 133 -15.37 -16.06 -15.66
N CYS A 134 -15.40 -14.80 -15.22
CA CYS A 134 -16.26 -13.78 -15.81
C CYS A 134 -15.49 -12.60 -16.43
N ASN A 135 -14.16 -12.61 -16.32
CA ASN A 135 -13.22 -11.60 -16.84
C ASN A 135 -13.44 -10.16 -16.35
N LYS A 136 -14.32 -9.96 -15.35
CA LYS A 136 -14.59 -8.66 -14.73
C LYS A 136 -13.57 -8.37 -13.63
N THR A 137 -13.23 -7.09 -13.49
CA THR A 137 -12.47 -6.57 -12.35
C THR A 137 -13.37 -6.43 -11.13
N ASN A 138 -12.83 -6.69 -9.94
CA ASN A 138 -13.55 -6.50 -8.69
C ASN A 138 -13.11 -5.18 -8.05
N SER A 139 -14.06 -4.41 -7.53
CA SER A 139 -13.73 -3.29 -6.62
C SER A 139 -13.14 -3.84 -5.32
N ILE A 140 -12.36 -3.02 -4.60
CA ILE A 140 -11.71 -3.41 -3.34
C ILE A 140 -12.72 -3.89 -2.31
N LEU A 141 -13.86 -3.19 -2.19
CA LEU A 141 -14.98 -3.61 -1.37
C LEU A 141 -16.29 -3.38 -2.11
N THR A 142 -17.21 -4.32 -1.95
CA THR A 142 -18.58 -4.31 -2.46
C THR A 142 -19.49 -4.97 -1.43
N ARG A 143 -20.81 -4.83 -1.59
CA ARG A 143 -21.80 -5.46 -0.71
C ARG A 143 -21.69 -6.99 -0.65
N LYS A 144 -21.26 -7.59 -1.77
CA LYS A 144 -21.06 -9.03 -1.95
C LYS A 144 -19.63 -9.48 -1.73
N SER A 145 -18.76 -8.63 -1.18
CA SER A 145 -17.36 -8.98 -0.98
C SER A 145 -17.23 -10.08 0.06
N ILE A 146 -16.62 -11.19 -0.36
CA ILE A 146 -16.21 -12.32 0.46
C ILE A 146 -14.75 -12.60 0.07
N PRO A 147 -13.81 -12.66 1.03
CA PRO A 147 -12.41 -12.95 0.74
C PRO A 147 -12.26 -14.23 -0.09
N GLY A 148 -11.46 -14.18 -1.14
CA GLY A 148 -11.26 -15.31 -2.05
C GLY A 148 -12.37 -15.55 -3.06
N TYR A 149 -13.49 -14.81 -3.06
CA TYR A 149 -14.57 -15.00 -4.05
C TYR A 149 -14.78 -13.76 -4.94
N CYS A 150 -15.20 -13.99 -6.17
CA CYS A 150 -15.59 -12.91 -7.07
C CYS A 150 -16.92 -12.30 -6.60
N SER A 151 -16.95 -10.99 -6.36
CA SER A 151 -18.18 -10.29 -5.93
C SER A 151 -19.29 -10.20 -6.99
N ILE A 152 -19.03 -10.68 -8.22
CA ILE A 152 -19.96 -10.61 -9.36
C ILE A 152 -20.48 -11.99 -9.74
N CYS A 153 -19.59 -12.96 -9.97
CA CYS A 153 -19.97 -14.32 -10.36
C CYS A 153 -19.88 -15.34 -9.22
N GLU A 154 -19.44 -14.90 -8.03
CA GLU A 154 -19.46 -15.68 -6.78
C GLU A 154 -18.61 -16.96 -6.81
N LYS A 155 -17.73 -17.11 -7.82
CA LYS A 155 -16.77 -18.21 -7.92
C LYS A 155 -15.48 -17.93 -7.14
N TRP A 156 -14.87 -19.01 -6.62
CA TRP A 156 -13.60 -19.02 -5.89
C TRP A 156 -12.42 -18.57 -6.76
N LEU A 157 -11.61 -17.64 -6.26
CA LEU A 157 -10.52 -16.97 -6.98
C LEU A 157 -9.14 -17.59 -6.72
N GLY A 158 -9.04 -18.63 -5.89
CA GLY A 158 -7.80 -19.37 -5.62
C GLY A 158 -7.40 -20.35 -6.72
N LEU A 159 -7.94 -20.22 -7.94
CA LEU A 159 -7.54 -21.07 -9.04
C LEU A 159 -6.08 -20.82 -9.46
N VAL A 160 -5.19 -21.69 -9.00
CA VAL A 160 -3.78 -21.68 -9.36
C VAL A 160 -3.62 -22.12 -10.82
N LYS A 161 -3.26 -21.19 -11.70
CA LYS A 161 -2.65 -21.56 -12.98
C LYS A 161 -1.17 -21.86 -12.71
N LYS A 162 -0.68 -23.01 -13.19
CA LYS A 162 0.73 -23.44 -13.07
C LYS A 162 1.65 -22.83 -14.13
N ASP A 163 1.22 -21.76 -14.79
CA ASP A 163 2.08 -21.02 -15.71
C ASP A 163 2.87 -20.01 -14.89
N TYR A 164 4.08 -20.40 -14.53
CA TYR A 164 5.03 -19.53 -13.85
C TYR A 164 5.69 -18.63 -14.90
N ASP A 165 5.07 -17.49 -15.18
CA ASP A 165 5.80 -16.41 -15.84
C ASP A 165 6.98 -16.01 -14.94
N LEU A 166 8.19 -15.98 -15.51
CA LEU A 166 9.35 -15.49 -14.79
C LEU A 166 9.11 -14.03 -14.41
N LEU A 167 9.07 -13.75 -13.10
CA LEU A 167 8.98 -12.38 -12.63
C LEU A 167 10.26 -11.62 -13.02
N PRO A 168 10.14 -10.40 -13.57
CA PRO A 168 11.29 -9.58 -13.85
C PRO A 168 11.97 -9.19 -12.53
N VAL A 169 13.28 -9.45 -12.44
CA VAL A 169 14.12 -8.94 -11.34
C VAL A 169 14.55 -7.53 -11.71
N ASP A 170 13.66 -6.57 -11.51
CA ASP A 170 13.86 -5.15 -11.81
C ASP A 170 13.75 -4.26 -10.56
N GLU A 171 13.74 -2.94 -10.75
CA GLU A 171 13.57 -1.95 -9.67
C GLU A 171 12.29 -2.24 -8.85
N ASN A 172 11.23 -2.70 -9.49
CA ASN A 172 9.96 -2.99 -8.82
C ASN A 172 10.06 -4.23 -7.93
N TYR A 173 10.93 -5.19 -8.25
CA TYR A 173 11.24 -6.33 -7.36
C TYR A 173 11.75 -5.86 -5.99
N VAL A 174 12.71 -4.94 -6.00
CA VAL A 174 13.28 -4.35 -4.78
C VAL A 174 12.23 -3.55 -4.00
N PHE A 175 11.39 -2.78 -4.71
CA PHE A 175 10.32 -2.00 -4.08
C PHE A 175 9.30 -2.85 -3.34
N VAL A 176 8.90 -3.98 -3.92
CA VAL A 176 7.96 -4.90 -3.24
C VAL A 176 8.59 -5.47 -1.98
N GLY A 177 9.88 -5.81 -2.00
CA GLY A 177 10.60 -6.27 -0.79
C GLY A 177 10.58 -5.22 0.34
N ILE A 178 10.83 -3.95 0.03
CA ILE A 178 10.77 -2.87 1.02
C ILE A 178 9.34 -2.67 1.55
N ILE A 179 8.31 -2.79 0.70
CA ILE A 179 6.90 -2.73 1.11
C ILE A 179 6.53 -3.93 2.01
N GLU A 180 7.05 -5.13 1.73
CA GLU A 180 6.84 -6.32 2.56
C GLU A 180 7.35 -6.12 3.98
N GLU A 181 8.54 -5.55 4.09
CA GLU A 181 9.13 -5.22 5.38
C GLU A 181 8.32 -4.15 6.13
N LEU A 182 7.90 -3.09 5.43
CA LEU A 182 7.00 -2.06 5.98
C LEU A 182 5.71 -2.66 6.58
N VAL A 183 5.06 -3.57 5.83
CA VAL A 183 3.83 -4.24 6.30
C VAL A 183 4.13 -5.18 7.46
N SER A 184 5.26 -5.88 7.43
CA SER A 184 5.67 -6.82 8.50
C SER A 184 6.01 -6.11 9.81
N GLN A 185 6.45 -4.85 9.75
CA GLN A 185 6.78 -4.03 10.92
C GLN A 185 5.59 -3.22 11.46
N SER A 186 4.41 -3.30 10.85
CA SER A 186 3.22 -2.50 11.22
C SER A 186 2.73 -2.67 12.67
N ASN A 187 3.00 -3.84 13.27
CA ASN A 187 2.67 -4.19 14.66
C ASN A 187 3.73 -3.74 15.67
N ILE A 188 4.99 -3.63 15.25
CA ILE A 188 6.14 -3.25 16.08
C ILE A 188 6.33 -1.73 16.03
N TYR A 189 6.02 -1.11 14.88
CA TYR A 189 6.13 0.32 14.70
C TYR A 189 5.08 1.02 15.56
N ARG A 190 5.51 1.40 16.76
CA ARG A 190 4.80 2.34 17.60
C ARG A 190 5.27 3.73 17.20
N ALA A 191 4.34 4.56 16.75
CA ALA A 191 4.54 5.99 16.66
C ALA A 191 4.65 6.58 18.09
N GLU A 192 5.64 6.15 18.87
CA GLU A 192 5.94 6.62 20.22
C GLU A 192 6.82 7.88 20.20
N LYS A 193 7.10 8.45 19.01
CA LYS A 193 7.82 9.70 18.88
C LYS A 193 7.13 10.64 17.92
N ASP A 194 6.57 11.69 18.47
CA ASP A 194 6.21 12.95 17.79
C ASP A 194 7.39 13.59 17.01
N ASN A 195 8.58 12.98 17.00
CA ASN A 195 9.81 13.46 16.38
C ASN A 195 10.23 12.72 15.09
N LEU A 196 9.52 11.66 14.68
CA LEU A 196 9.80 10.92 13.43
C LEU A 196 9.24 11.68 12.22
N HIS A 197 9.99 12.68 11.76
CA HIS A 197 9.60 13.46 10.59
C HIS A 197 10.41 13.06 9.35
N MET A 198 9.68 12.78 8.26
CA MET A 198 10.23 12.48 6.93
C MET A 198 11.29 13.50 6.49
N ASN A 199 11.08 14.79 6.77
CA ASN A 199 12.04 15.84 6.40
C ASN A 199 13.36 15.71 7.17
N ASN A 200 13.34 15.27 8.42
CA ASN A 200 14.56 15.11 9.23
C ASN A 200 15.40 13.96 8.69
N ALA A 201 14.77 12.84 8.31
CA ALA A 201 15.47 11.73 7.67
C ALA A 201 16.09 12.15 6.33
N ILE A 202 15.35 12.88 5.50
CA ILE A 202 15.88 13.42 4.24
C ILE A 202 17.09 14.34 4.48
N ILE A 203 17.01 15.26 5.45
CA ILE A 203 18.13 16.14 5.81
C ILE A 203 19.34 15.33 6.28
N HIS A 204 19.12 14.31 7.12
CA HIS A 204 20.17 13.45 7.64
C HIS A 204 20.97 12.78 6.51
N TYR A 205 20.30 12.08 5.60
CA TYR A 205 20.99 11.39 4.51
C TYR A 205 21.56 12.33 3.45
N ILE A 206 21.00 13.53 3.25
CA ILE A 206 21.66 14.57 2.44
C ILE A 206 23.02 14.93 3.04
N ASN A 207 23.10 15.11 4.36
CA ASN A 207 24.36 15.46 5.01
C ASN A 207 25.34 14.28 5.03
N GLU A 208 24.87 13.07 5.34
CA GLU A 208 25.72 11.89 5.50
C GLU A 208 26.22 11.32 4.16
N CYS A 209 25.33 11.20 3.17
CA CYS A 209 25.64 10.55 1.89
C CYS A 209 25.99 11.55 0.78
N PHE A 210 25.51 12.79 0.89
CA PHE A 210 25.63 13.79 -0.17
C PHE A 210 26.44 15.03 0.25
N GLU A 211 27.15 14.99 1.38
CA GLU A 211 27.98 16.10 1.88
C GLU A 211 27.20 17.43 2.03
N GLY A 212 25.88 17.34 2.27
CA GLY A 212 24.99 18.49 2.35
C GLY A 212 24.46 18.97 0.99
N GLU A 213 24.94 18.42 -0.12
CA GLU A 213 24.56 18.80 -1.49
C GLU A 213 23.27 18.11 -1.94
N GLY A 214 22.13 18.70 -1.56
CA GLY A 214 20.81 18.19 -2.00
C GLY A 214 20.64 18.10 -3.53
N SER A 215 21.35 18.92 -4.32
CA SER A 215 21.38 18.84 -5.78
C SER A 215 21.99 17.53 -6.30
N ARG A 216 22.99 17.00 -5.60
CA ARG A 216 23.62 15.72 -5.92
C ARG A 216 22.63 14.57 -5.72
N MET A 217 21.96 14.54 -4.58
CA MET A 217 20.88 13.59 -4.29
C MET A 217 19.75 13.66 -5.32
N ALA A 218 19.29 14.88 -5.65
CA ALA A 218 18.24 15.09 -6.63
C ALA A 218 18.62 14.50 -8.00
N THR A 219 19.87 14.69 -8.42
CA THR A 219 20.38 14.19 -9.70
C THR A 219 20.54 12.67 -9.69
N GLU A 220 21.17 12.10 -8.67
CA GLU A 220 21.42 10.65 -8.57
C GLU A 220 20.12 9.84 -8.50
N LEU A 221 19.10 10.36 -7.84
CA LEU A 221 17.80 9.69 -7.68
C LEU A 221 16.76 10.12 -8.72
N ASN A 222 17.13 10.98 -9.67
CA ASN A 222 16.24 11.53 -10.69
C ASN A 222 14.96 12.18 -10.09
N ILE A 223 15.15 12.95 -9.01
CA ILE A 223 14.09 13.72 -8.33
C ILE A 223 14.24 15.19 -8.73
N PRO A 224 13.17 15.88 -9.16
CA PRO A 224 13.23 17.32 -9.38
C PRO A 224 13.70 18.06 -8.13
N LEU A 225 14.72 18.93 -8.25
CA LEU A 225 15.30 19.64 -7.10
C LEU A 225 14.24 20.45 -6.33
N SER A 226 13.30 21.08 -7.05
CA SER A 226 12.18 21.81 -6.44
C SER A 226 11.33 20.91 -5.54
N THR A 227 11.08 19.67 -5.96
CA THR A 227 10.35 18.67 -5.18
C THR A 227 11.13 18.27 -3.93
N LEU A 228 12.44 17.99 -4.06
CA LEU A 228 13.28 17.64 -2.90
C LEU A 228 13.33 18.77 -1.86
N ILE A 229 13.38 20.04 -2.30
CA ILE A 229 13.32 21.21 -1.42
C ILE A 229 12.00 21.25 -0.62
N THR A 230 10.87 20.92 -1.26
CA THR A 230 9.58 20.87 -0.54
C THR A 230 9.53 19.76 0.51
N TRP A 231 10.14 18.60 0.25
CA TRP A 231 10.24 17.52 1.23
C TRP A 231 11.16 17.88 2.38
N ARG A 232 12.32 18.48 2.08
CA ARG A 232 13.29 18.94 3.07
C ARG A 232 12.72 19.99 4.03
N SER A 233 11.82 20.84 3.54
CA SER A 233 11.13 21.86 4.35
C SER A 233 9.89 21.32 5.07
N GLY A 234 9.54 20.05 4.90
CA GLY A 234 8.34 19.44 5.50
C GLY A 234 7.01 19.93 4.90
N LYS A 235 7.04 20.69 3.79
CA LYS A 235 5.83 21.21 3.14
C LYS A 235 5.02 20.13 2.44
N SER A 236 5.66 19.01 2.08
CA SER A 236 5.02 17.87 1.42
C SER A 236 5.77 16.58 1.74
N LEU A 237 5.09 15.44 1.60
CA LEU A 237 5.69 14.11 1.71
C LEU A 237 6.16 13.62 0.33
N PRO A 238 7.19 12.75 0.27
CA PRO A 238 7.54 12.02 -0.93
C PRO A 238 6.41 11.14 -1.43
N GLU A 239 6.31 10.99 -2.75
CA GLU A 239 5.54 9.90 -3.34
C GLU A 239 6.14 8.55 -2.91
N ILE A 240 5.31 7.51 -2.79
CA ILE A 240 5.78 6.19 -2.34
C ILE A 240 6.89 5.67 -3.25
N LYS A 241 6.78 5.86 -4.57
CA LYS A 241 7.83 5.44 -5.51
C LYS A 241 9.17 6.13 -5.23
N SER A 242 9.15 7.43 -4.94
CA SER A 242 10.37 8.19 -4.64
C SER A 242 10.96 7.81 -3.29
N LEU A 243 10.13 7.56 -2.28
CA LEU A 243 10.60 7.06 -0.98
C LEU A 243 11.28 5.70 -1.12
N LEU A 244 10.68 4.79 -1.90
CA LEU A 244 11.25 3.47 -2.16
C LEU A 244 12.55 3.56 -2.98
N ARG A 245 12.65 4.51 -3.93
CA ARG A 245 13.91 4.80 -4.63
C ARG A 245 15.02 5.22 -3.69
N ILE A 246 14.73 6.13 -2.75
CA ILE A 246 15.68 6.57 -1.73
C ILE A 246 16.13 5.37 -0.89
N CYS A 247 15.18 4.59 -0.36
CA CYS A 247 15.47 3.43 0.48
C CYS A 247 16.28 2.36 -0.27
N ALA A 248 15.89 2.03 -1.51
CA ALA A 248 16.60 1.07 -2.36
C ALA A 248 18.02 1.53 -2.68
N PHE A 249 18.19 2.82 -3.01
CA PHE A 249 19.50 3.39 -3.29
C PHE A 249 20.41 3.37 -2.06
N LEU A 250 19.87 3.72 -0.89
CA LEU A 250 20.57 3.66 0.39
C LEU A 250 20.81 2.23 0.86
N GLY A 251 20.03 1.25 0.40
CA GLY A 251 20.09 -0.16 0.79
C GLY A 251 19.52 -0.44 2.18
N ILE A 252 18.46 0.28 2.56
CA ILE A 252 17.79 0.22 3.87
C ILE A 252 16.27 0.18 3.70
N ASN A 253 15.54 -0.22 4.73
CA ASN A 253 14.08 -0.18 4.74
C ASN A 253 13.53 1.19 5.19
N ILE A 254 12.21 1.38 5.12
CA ILE A 254 11.58 2.66 5.47
C ILE A 254 11.75 3.01 6.96
N THR A 255 11.73 2.02 7.85
CA THR A 255 11.87 2.24 9.29
C THR A 255 13.30 2.64 9.66
N GLU A 256 14.29 1.95 9.10
CA GLU A 256 15.72 2.27 9.20
C GLU A 256 15.99 3.69 8.66
N PHE A 257 15.38 4.02 7.51
CA PHE A 257 15.45 5.36 6.94
C PHE A 257 14.90 6.41 7.91
N LEU A 258 13.70 6.19 8.46
CA LEU A 258 13.09 7.13 9.40
C LEU A 258 13.84 7.23 10.74
N ASN A 259 14.54 6.17 11.14
CA ASN A 259 15.34 6.12 12.37
C ASN A 259 16.76 6.66 12.21
N ASN A 260 17.15 7.14 11.03
CA ASN A 260 18.51 7.61 10.73
C ASN A 260 19.57 6.54 11.03
N GLU A 261 19.30 5.28 10.64
CA GLU A 261 20.31 4.24 10.76
C GLU A 261 21.52 4.52 9.87
N ARG A 262 22.71 4.20 10.37
CA ARG A 262 23.95 4.48 9.63
C ARG A 262 24.02 3.65 8.36
N VAL A 263 24.43 4.29 7.27
CA VAL A 263 24.60 3.62 5.97
C VAL A 263 26.04 3.70 5.51
N ASP A 264 26.57 2.57 5.00
CA ASP A 264 27.85 2.59 4.29
C ASP A 264 27.63 2.99 2.83
N TYR A 265 27.45 4.29 2.61
CA TYR A 265 27.21 4.89 1.29
C TYR A 265 28.37 4.62 0.31
N LYS A 266 29.62 4.64 0.79
CA LYS A 266 30.82 4.50 -0.06
C LYS A 266 30.95 3.09 -0.64
N ALA A 267 30.65 2.05 0.14
CA ALA A 267 30.64 0.68 -0.36
C ALA A 267 29.46 0.40 -1.32
N ARG A 268 28.34 1.12 -1.18
CA ARG A 268 27.08 0.91 -1.94
C ARG A 268 27.02 1.69 -3.25
N SER A 269 27.56 2.91 -3.31
CA SER A 269 27.70 3.69 -4.56
C SER A 269 28.51 2.94 -5.64
N MET A 270 29.53 2.18 -5.22
CA MET A 270 30.33 1.33 -6.13
C MET A 270 29.59 0.10 -6.68
N LYS A 271 28.51 -0.37 -6.03
CA LYS A 271 27.68 -1.50 -6.50
C LYS A 271 26.51 -1.06 -7.37
N ASN A 272 25.95 0.12 -7.12
CA ASN A 272 24.79 0.66 -7.85
C ASN A 272 25.13 1.21 -9.24
N SER A 273 26.40 1.38 -9.60
CA SER A 273 26.86 1.72 -10.94
C SER A 273 26.50 0.66 -12.01
N GLY A 274 26.08 -0.54 -11.61
CA GLY A 274 25.52 -1.59 -12.48
C GLY A 274 24.00 -1.57 -12.65
N ILE A 275 23.25 -0.88 -11.78
CA ILE A 275 21.79 -0.76 -11.86
C ILE A 275 21.47 0.61 -12.44
N LYS A 276 21.53 0.74 -13.76
CA LYS A 276 20.99 1.92 -14.45
C LYS A 276 19.48 1.91 -14.27
N ILE A 277 18.95 2.79 -13.42
CA ILE A 277 17.52 3.07 -13.29
C ILE A 277 17.06 3.75 -14.59
N ASN A 278 16.73 2.94 -15.60
CA ASN A 278 16.23 3.41 -16.89
C ASN A 278 14.73 3.73 -16.79
N ASP A 279 14.37 5.00 -16.61
CA ASP A 279 13.01 5.49 -16.90
C ASP A 279 12.94 5.93 -18.38
N ASN A 280 12.69 5.00 -19.30
CA ASN A 280 12.30 5.36 -20.67
C ASN A 280 10.83 5.80 -20.67
N LYS A 281 10.59 7.10 -20.50
CA LYS A 281 9.33 7.72 -20.92
C LYS A 281 9.53 8.42 -22.25
N GLU A 282 9.17 7.74 -23.34
CA GLU A 282 8.92 8.38 -24.63
C GLU A 282 7.85 9.46 -24.46
N ARG A 283 8.28 10.72 -24.44
CA ARG A 283 7.41 11.86 -24.66
C ARG A 283 6.97 11.84 -26.12
N LYS A 284 5.82 11.23 -26.42
CA LYS A 284 5.11 11.47 -27.68
C LYS A 284 4.71 12.94 -27.73
N ARG A 285 5.53 13.75 -28.40
CA ARG A 285 5.15 15.07 -28.90
C ARG A 285 4.02 14.83 -29.91
N HIS A 286 2.80 15.24 -29.59
CA HIS A 286 1.79 15.47 -30.62
C HIS A 286 2.13 16.81 -31.28
N ASN A 287 2.58 16.72 -32.54
CA ASN A 287 2.59 17.85 -33.46
C ASN A 287 1.31 17.77 -34.29
N HIS A 288 0.70 18.96 -34.45
CA HIS A 288 -0.51 19.31 -35.20
C HIS A 288 -1.84 18.99 -34.50
#